data_AF-A0A9X3XSX4-F1
#
_entry.id   AF-A0A9X3XSX4-F1
#
_cell.length_a   1.000
_cell.length_b   1.000
_cell.length_c   1.000
_cell.angle_alpha   90.00
_cell.angle_beta   90.00
_cell.angle_gamma   90.00
#
_symmetry.space_group_name_H-M   'P 1'
#
loop_
_entity.id
_entity.type
_entity.pdbx_description
1 polymer ?
#
loop_
_entity_poly.entity_id
_entity_poly.type
_entity_poly.pdbx_seq_one_letter_code
_entity_poly.pdbx_strand_id
1 'polypeptide(L)' 'KLEFQNWLEILWNKPYLTREEVKEVLEIADKPLNKLLKPLTLQKGKYVREEVIRATMGGKMIIE' A
#
# COMPACT_ATOMS: atom_id res chain seq x y z
N LYS A 1 -4.50 4.06 14.14
CA LYS A 1 -3.62 4.47 13.01
C LYS A 1 -2.29 3.70 13.06
N LEU A 2 -1.56 3.73 14.18
CA LEU A 2 -0.31 2.96 14.35
C LEU A 2 -0.51 1.44 14.16
N GLU A 3 -1.54 0.87 14.79
CA GLU A 3 -1.88 -0.56 14.65
C GLU A 3 -2.11 -0.97 13.19
N PHE A 4 -2.75 -0.12 12.40
CA PHE A 4 -3.02 -0.38 10.99
C PHE A 4 -1.74 -0.30 10.15
N GLN A 5 -0.86 0.68 10.41
CA GLN A 5 0.45 0.75 9.76
C GLN A 5 1.29 -0.50 10.08
N ASN A 6 1.33 -0.92 11.35
CA ASN A 6 2.05 -2.12 11.78
C ASN A 6 1.49 -3.39 11.13
N TRP A 7 0.16 -3.48 11.01
CA TRP A 7 -0.50 -4.59 10.33
C TRP A 7 -0.09 -4.67 8.85
N LEU A 8 -0.05 -3.53 8.14
CA LEU A 8 0.43 -3.47 6.75
C LEU A 8 1.92 -3.84 6.64
N GLU A 9 2.76 -3.37 7.57
CA GLU A 9 4.20 -3.70 7.61
C GLU A 9 4.44 -5.21 7.75
N ILE A 10 3.62 -5.90 8.57
CA ILE A 10 3.69 -7.35 8.78
C ILE A 10 3.23 -8.12 7.55
N LEU A 11 2.10 -7.73 6.94
CA LEU A 11 1.53 -8.46 5.79
C LEU A 11 2.32 -8.22 4.50
N TRP A 12 2.76 -6.99 4.26
CA TRP A 12 3.58 -6.65 3.11
C TRP A 12 5.07 -6.83 3.42
N ASN A 13 5.48 -8.08 3.64
CA ASN A 13 6.83 -8.46 4.05
C ASN A 13 7.90 -8.37 2.93
N LYS A 14 7.69 -7.54 1.90
CA LYS A 14 8.57 -7.41 0.72
C LYS A 14 8.61 -6.00 0.15
N PRO A 15 9.70 -5.58 -0.50
CA PRO A 15 9.88 -4.19 -0.92
C PRO A 15 8.95 -3.75 -2.06
N TYR A 16 8.38 -4.69 -2.83
CA TYR A 16 7.54 -4.39 -3.99
C TYR A 16 6.26 -5.22 -4.00
N LEU A 17 5.14 -4.58 -4.29
CA LEU A 17 3.81 -5.18 -4.28
C LEU A 17 3.16 -5.15 -5.66
N THR A 18 2.46 -6.21 -6.03
CA THR A 18 1.55 -6.17 -7.19
C THR A 18 0.23 -5.52 -6.80
N ARG A 19 -0.56 -5.13 -7.80
CA ARG A 19 -1.92 -4.63 -7.57
C ARG A 19 -2.77 -5.66 -6.83
N GLU A 20 -2.63 -6.92 -7.21
CA GLU A 20 -3.40 -8.05 -6.69
C GLU A 20 -3.11 -8.25 -5.20
N GLU A 21 -1.84 -8.15 -4.79
CA GLU A 21 -1.43 -8.26 -3.39
C GLU A 21 -1.95 -7.10 -2.54
N VAL A 22 -1.96 -5.89 -3.08
CA VAL A 22 -2.57 -4.74 -2.40
C VAL A 22 -4.08 -4.93 -2.28
N LYS A 23 -4.74 -5.48 -3.30
CA LYS A 23 -6.18 -5.77 -3.29
C LYS A 23 -6.54 -6.85 -2.27
N GLU A 24 -5.75 -7.91 -2.21
CA GLU A 24 -5.96 -9.03 -1.28
C GLU A 24 -5.84 -8.59 0.17
N VAL A 25 -4.84 -7.75 0.49
CA VAL A 25 -4.67 -7.23 1.85
C VAL A 25 -5.72 -6.18 2.19
N LEU A 26 -5.99 -5.20 1.31
CA LEU A 26 -6.91 -4.12 1.65
C LEU A 26 -8.40 -4.51 1.51
N GLU A 27 -8.71 -5.59 0.80
CA GLU A 27 -10.07 -6.08 0.53
C GLU A 27 -11.03 -5.00 -0.01
N ILE A 28 -10.50 -4.07 -0.80
CA ILE A 28 -11.28 -2.96 -1.39
C ILE A 28 -11.64 -3.20 -2.86
N ALA A 29 -12.71 -2.54 -3.29
CA ALA A 29 -13.14 -2.57 -4.70
C ALA A 29 -12.08 -1.98 -5.66
N ASP A 30 -12.17 -2.33 -6.94
CA ASP A 30 -11.19 -1.90 -7.94
C ASP A 30 -11.15 -0.38 -8.14
N LYS A 31 -12.29 0.30 -8.01
CA LYS A 31 -12.37 1.77 -8.16
C LYS A 31 -11.57 2.52 -7.09
N PRO A 32 -11.74 2.27 -5.78
CA PRO A 32 -10.89 2.89 -4.77
C PRO A 32 -9.43 2.43 -4.88
N LEU A 33 -9.16 1.15 -5.20
CA LEU A 33 -7.81 0.66 -5.42
C LEU A 33 -7.09 1.41 -6.55
N ASN A 34 -7.77 1.62 -7.68
CA ASN A 34 -7.26 2.41 -8.80
C ASN A 34 -6.90 3.83 -8.37
N LYS A 35 -7.73 4.48 -7.55
CA LYS A 35 -7.46 5.83 -7.05
C LYS A 35 -6.27 5.88 -6.11
N LEU A 36 -6.12 4.87 -5.24
CA LEU A 36 -5.01 4.74 -4.30
C LEU A 36 -3.67 4.58 -5.03
N LEU A 37 -3.64 3.72 -6.06
CA LEU A 37 -2.42 3.34 -6.78
C LEU A 37 -2.05 4.31 -7.90
N LYS A 38 -3.01 5.07 -8.44
CA LYS A 38 -2.80 6.04 -9.54
C LYS A 38 -1.60 7.00 -9.33
N PRO A 39 -1.38 7.59 -8.15
CA PRO A 39 -0.26 8.52 -7.94
C PRO A 39 1.08 7.82 -7.64
N LEU A 40 1.14 6.49 -7.52
CA LEU A 40 2.32 5.78 -7.05
C LEU A 40 3.25 5.38 -8.18
N THR A 41 4.54 5.25 -7.87
CA THR A 41 5.55 4.84 -8.84
C THR A 41 5.43 3.34 -9.13
N LEU A 42 5.31 3.01 -10.43
CA LEU A 42 5.31 1.63 -10.88
C LEU A 42 6.72 1.25 -11.38
N GLN A 43 7.38 0.34 -10.68
CA GLN A 43 8.68 -0.23 -11.07
C GLN A 43 8.49 -1.65 -11.58
N LYS A 44 8.72 -1.88 -12.88
CA LYS A 44 8.61 -3.21 -13.52
C LYS A 44 7.28 -3.92 -13.21
N GLY A 45 6.18 -3.17 -13.20
CA GLY A 45 4.84 -3.71 -12.92
C GLY A 45 4.48 -3.85 -11.43
N LYS A 46 5.31 -3.34 -10.51
CA LYS A 46 5.07 -3.40 -9.07
C LYS A 46 5.17 -2.01 -8.42
N TYR A 47 4.52 -1.84 -7.29
CA TYR A 47 4.54 -0.61 -6.48
C TYR A 47 5.57 -0.74 -5.36
N VAL A 48 6.23 0.37 -5.01
CA VAL A 48 7.10 0.42 -3.84
C VAL A 48 6.26 0.30 -2.58
N ARG A 49 6.57 -0.68 -1.71
CA ARG A 49 5.80 -0.96 -0.48
C ARG A 49 5.55 0.30 0.36
N GLU A 50 6.61 1.07 0.59
CA GLU A 50 6.56 2.27 1.44
C GLU A 50 5.60 3.33 0.87
N GLU A 51 5.60 3.52 -0.46
CA GLU A 51 4.66 4.44 -1.11
C GLU A 51 3.20 3.98 -0.95
N VAL A 52 2.96 2.67 -1.05
CA VAL A 52 1.62 2.08 -0.85
C VAL A 52 1.15 2.27 0.61
N ILE A 53 2.00 1.97 1.60
CA ILE A 53 1.68 2.18 3.02
C ILE A 53 1.37 3.66 3.26
N ARG A 54 2.23 4.55 2.80
CA ARG A 54 2.04 6.01 2.95
C ARG A 54 0.74 6.49 2.31
N ALA A 55 0.41 6.02 1.11
CA ALA A 55 -0.84 6.38 0.43
C ALA A 55 -2.06 5.89 1.20
N THR A 56 -2.01 4.66 1.71
CA THR A 56 -3.07 4.06 2.53
C THR A 56 -3.27 4.83 3.83
N MET A 57 -2.20 5.40 4.39
CA MET A 57 -2.22 6.23 5.59
C MET A 57 -2.60 7.71 5.35
N GLY A 58 -3.00 8.08 4.13
CA GLY A 58 -3.37 9.46 3.79
C GLY A 58 -2.18 10.41 3.65
N GLY A 59 -1.02 9.88 3.24
CA GLY A 59 0.18 10.67 2.94
C GLY A 59 1.14 10.88 4.12
N LYS A 60 0.79 10.41 5.32
CA LYS A 60 1.58 10.55 6.55
C LYS A 60 1.88 9.18 7.14
N MET A 61 3.17 8.87 7.33
CA MET A 61 3.58 7.73 8.14
C MET A 61 3.80 8.18 9.58
N ILE A 62 3.52 7.28 10.52
CA ILE A 62 3.92 7.45 11.92
C ILE A 62 5.36 6.98 12.00
N ILE A 63 6.26 7.88 12.39
CA ILE A 63 7.67 7.62 12.65
C ILE A 63 7.78 7.62 14.19
N GLU A 64 8.19 6.50 14.76
CA GLU A 64 8.39 6.34 16.21
C GLU A 64 9.82 6.68 16.60
#